data_AF-A0A4P7H931-F1
#
_entry.id   AF-A0A4P7H931-F1
#
_cell.length_a   1.000
_cell.length_b   1.000
_cell.length_c   1.000
_cell.angle_alpha   90.00
_cell.angle_beta   90.00
_cell.angle_gamma   90.00
#
_symmetry.space_group_name_H-M   'P 1'
#
loop_
_entity.id
_entity.type
_entity.pdbx_description
1 polymer ?
#
loop_
_entity_poly.entity_id
_entity_poly.type
_entity_poly.pdbx_seq_one_letter_code
_entity_poly.pdbx_strand_id
1 'polypeptide(L)'
;MEQLPSILSAIAATLAAALSFGTLYVTGRREHRRWLRDSLVEAYVEYVEASFATRSPRTLELRAADDHAGLVEQKESSDAACRRAMTSLTRLRLIAPREVVAAAEQLHFADVDAMTVAFNGPVPPNETWHVARRHQQECRDRFIGEVRKSLGVGKPADISPGRAWRYSPRSLSQ
;
A
#
# COMPACT_ATOMS: atom_id res chain seq x y z
N MET A 1 -12.96 17.98 67.10
CA MET A 1 -12.24 16.85 66.45
C MET A 1 -12.90 16.51 65.11
N GLU A 2 -12.96 17.46 64.16
CA GLU A 2 -13.72 17.29 62.89
C GLU A 2 -12.88 17.42 61.60
N GLN A 3 -11.57 17.68 61.69
CA GLN A 3 -10.73 17.95 60.51
C GLN A 3 -10.06 16.72 59.87
N LEU A 4 -9.96 15.60 60.60
CA LEU A 4 -9.38 14.34 60.12
C LEU A 4 -10.07 13.72 58.88
N PRO A 5 -11.41 13.68 58.77
CA PRO A 5 -12.07 13.07 57.60
C PRO A 5 -11.90 13.90 56.31
N SER A 6 -11.73 15.22 56.42
CA SER A 6 -11.57 16.12 55.26
C SER A 6 -10.19 16.00 54.61
N ILE A 7 -9.13 15.84 55.41
CA ILE A 7 -7.76 15.66 54.91
C ILE A 7 -7.62 14.29 54.23
N LEU A 8 -8.20 13.24 54.82
CA LEU A 8 -8.19 11.90 54.23
C LEU A 8 -8.98 11.85 52.91
N SER A 9 -10.11 12.55 52.80
CA SER A 9 -10.88 12.62 51.55
C SER A 9 -10.15 13.43 50.48
N ALA A 10 -9.48 14.52 50.84
CA ALA A 10 -8.69 15.33 49.90
C ALA A 10 -7.51 14.54 49.32
N ILE A 11 -6.80 13.77 50.15
CA ILE A 11 -5.69 12.91 49.69
C ILE A 11 -6.21 11.80 48.77
N ALA A 12 -7.30 11.14 49.16
CA ALA A 12 -7.92 10.09 48.35
C ALA A 12 -8.41 10.62 46.99
N ALA A 13 -9.05 11.80 46.97
CA ALA A 13 -9.50 12.44 45.74
C ALA A 13 -8.34 12.81 44.81
N THR A 14 -7.24 13.32 45.35
CA THR A 14 -6.05 13.69 44.57
C THR A 14 -5.40 12.45 43.95
N LEU A 15 -5.30 11.35 44.70
CA LEU A 15 -4.78 10.07 44.19
C LEU A 15 -5.69 9.45 43.13
N ALA A 16 -7.01 9.47 43.37
CA ALA A 16 -7.98 9.00 42.39
C ALA A 16 -7.93 9.81 41.09
N ALA A 17 -7.76 11.13 41.18
CA ALA A 17 -7.60 12.02 40.03
C ALA A 17 -6.30 11.73 39.26
N ALA A 18 -5.17 11.57 39.95
CA ALA A 18 -3.89 11.24 39.32
C ALA A 18 -3.90 9.88 38.61
N LEU A 19 -4.50 8.86 39.24
CA LEU A 19 -4.66 7.53 38.65
C LEU A 19 -5.62 7.55 37.45
N SER A 20 -6.72 8.29 37.54
CA SER A 20 -7.66 8.45 36.42
C SER A 20 -7.01 9.17 35.24
N PHE A 21 -6.24 10.23 35.50
CA PHE A 21 -5.47 10.96 34.48
C PHE A 21 -4.40 10.06 33.84
N GLY A 22 -3.66 9.29 34.64
CA GLY A 22 -2.71 8.31 34.15
C GLY A 22 -3.36 7.24 33.28
N THR A 23 -4.54 6.74 33.68
CA THR A 23 -5.29 5.73 32.94
C THR A 23 -5.81 6.30 31.61
N LEU A 24 -6.39 7.51 31.61
CA LEU A 24 -6.81 8.21 30.39
C LEU A 24 -5.64 8.48 29.44
N TYR A 25 -4.49 8.91 29.96
CA TYR A 25 -3.29 9.15 29.16
C TYR A 25 -2.77 7.87 28.50
N VAL A 26 -2.71 6.76 29.26
CA VAL A 26 -2.29 5.46 28.72
C VAL A 26 -3.29 4.92 27.70
N THR A 27 -4.59 5.07 27.96
CA THR A 27 -5.65 4.59 27.08
C THR A 27 -5.69 5.39 25.79
N GLY A 28 -5.62 6.72 25.86
CA GLY A 28 -5.55 7.61 24.69
C GLY A 28 -4.31 7.34 23.83
N ARG A 29 -3.17 6.99 24.43
CA ARG A 29 -1.96 6.61 23.67
C ARG A 29 -2.10 5.28 22.95
N ARG A 30 -2.77 4.29 23.57
CA ARG A 30 -3.07 2.99 22.93
C ARG A 30 -4.04 3.16 21.79
N GLU A 31 -5.07 3.97 22.01
CA GLU A 31 -6.07 4.30 21.01
C GLU A 31 -5.41 5.01 19.83
N HIS A 32 -4.65 6.08 20.05
CA HIS A 32 -3.96 6.78 18.97
C HIS A 32 -3.07 5.86 18.11
N ARG A 33 -2.32 4.93 18.74
CA ARG A 33 -1.52 3.92 18.00
C ARG A 33 -2.37 2.97 17.18
N ARG A 34 -3.52 2.56 17.70
CA ARG A 34 -4.47 1.70 16.97
C ARG A 34 -5.02 2.43 15.75
N TRP A 35 -5.46 3.68 15.92
CA TRP A 35 -5.99 4.49 14.83
C TRP A 35 -4.95 4.69 13.73
N LEU A 36 -3.71 5.03 14.09
CA LEU A 36 -2.61 5.17 13.11
C LEU A 36 -2.38 3.87 12.33
N ARG A 37 -2.33 2.73 13.03
CA ARG A 37 -2.12 1.42 12.41
C ARG A 37 -3.27 1.06 11.47
N ASP A 38 -4.50 1.26 11.91
CA ASP A 38 -5.69 0.91 11.13
C ASP A 38 -5.77 1.80 9.88
N SER A 39 -5.52 3.11 9.98
CA SER A 39 -5.41 4.01 8.82
C SER A 39 -4.24 3.66 7.89
N LEU A 40 -3.12 3.18 8.44
CA LEU A 40 -1.97 2.74 7.65
C LEU A 40 -2.29 1.49 6.83
N VAL A 41 -2.96 0.50 7.44
CA VAL A 41 -3.41 -0.71 6.75
C VAL A 41 -4.42 -0.38 5.67
N GLU A 42 -5.38 0.50 5.94
CA GLU A 42 -6.35 0.97 4.94
C GLU A 42 -5.64 1.61 3.74
N ALA A 43 -4.69 2.53 3.98
CA ALA A 43 -3.93 3.16 2.91
C ALA A 43 -3.08 2.16 2.11
N TYR A 44 -2.52 1.13 2.76
CA TYR A 44 -1.81 0.05 2.06
C TYR A 44 -2.74 -0.73 1.13
N VAL A 45 -3.89 -1.18 1.64
CA VAL A 45 -4.86 -1.98 0.87
C VAL A 45 -5.39 -1.17 -0.32
N GLU A 46 -5.82 0.07 -0.08
CA GLU A 46 -6.34 0.96 -1.12
C GLU A 46 -5.30 1.20 -2.23
N TYR A 47 -4.02 1.40 -1.87
CA TYR A 47 -2.95 1.58 -2.84
C TYR A 47 -2.69 0.31 -3.66
N VAL A 48 -2.68 -0.87 -3.02
CA VAL A 48 -2.51 -2.16 -3.71
C VAL A 48 -3.66 -2.39 -4.68
N GLU A 49 -4.91 -2.25 -4.22
CA GLU A 49 -6.09 -2.42 -5.05
C GLU A 49 -6.09 -1.48 -6.25
N ALA A 50 -5.72 -0.21 -6.05
CA ALA A 50 -5.59 0.74 -7.14
C ALA A 50 -4.52 0.31 -8.17
N SER A 51 -3.33 -0.12 -7.72
CA SER A 51 -2.27 -0.62 -8.63
C SER A 51 -2.68 -1.91 -9.38
N PHE A 52 -3.54 -2.74 -8.81
CA PHE A 52 -4.15 -3.87 -9.53
C PHE A 52 -5.26 -3.44 -10.48
N ALA A 53 -6.03 -2.39 -10.16
CA ALA A 53 -7.14 -1.91 -11.01
C ALA A 53 -6.66 -1.14 -12.24
N THR A 54 -5.46 -0.54 -12.21
CA THR A 54 -4.81 0.07 -13.38
C THR A 54 -4.48 -0.95 -14.48
N ARG A 55 -4.61 -2.25 -14.19
CA ARG A 55 -4.23 -3.36 -15.06
C ARG A 55 -5.44 -3.86 -15.84
N SER A 56 -5.28 -3.96 -17.16
CA SER A 56 -6.03 -4.97 -17.91
C SER A 56 -5.25 -5.47 -19.11
N PRO A 57 -4.95 -6.79 -19.21
CA PRO A 57 -4.54 -7.42 -20.47
C PRO A 57 -5.51 -7.11 -21.62
N ARG A 58 -6.78 -6.87 -21.25
CA ARG A 58 -7.85 -6.39 -22.11
C ARG A 58 -7.45 -5.19 -22.96
N THR A 59 -6.57 -4.29 -22.49
CA THR A 59 -6.15 -3.14 -23.31
C THR A 59 -5.51 -3.61 -24.62
N LEU A 60 -4.63 -4.62 -24.60
CA LEU A 60 -4.01 -5.12 -25.83
C LEU A 60 -5.01 -5.90 -26.70
N GLU A 61 -5.93 -6.63 -26.08
CA GLU A 61 -7.01 -7.33 -26.80
C GLU A 61 -7.93 -6.34 -27.54
N LEU A 62 -8.33 -5.26 -26.87
CA LEU A 62 -9.15 -4.20 -27.44
C LEU A 62 -8.42 -3.47 -28.58
N ARG A 63 -7.11 -3.24 -28.43
CA ARG A 63 -6.28 -2.68 -29.52
C ARG A 63 -6.17 -3.63 -30.71
N ALA A 64 -6.01 -4.92 -30.47
CA ALA A 64 -5.94 -5.93 -31.53
C ALA A 64 -7.28 -6.09 -32.26
N ALA A 65 -8.39 -5.89 -31.55
CA ALA A 65 -9.74 -5.91 -32.10
C ALA A 65 -10.19 -4.58 -32.74
N ASP A 66 -9.35 -3.54 -32.70
CA ASP A 66 -9.68 -2.17 -33.11
C ASP A 66 -10.94 -1.59 -32.43
N ASP A 67 -11.21 -2.01 -31.19
CA ASP A 67 -12.36 -1.56 -30.40
C ASP A 67 -12.03 -0.24 -29.69
N HIS A 68 -12.25 0.87 -30.40
CA HIS A 68 -12.01 2.20 -29.86
C HIS A 68 -12.91 2.53 -28.65
N ALA A 69 -14.16 2.09 -28.63
CA ALA A 69 -15.08 2.40 -27.54
C ALA A 69 -14.63 1.70 -26.25
N GLY A 70 -14.30 0.41 -26.34
CA GLY A 70 -13.75 -0.34 -25.22
C GLY A 70 -12.40 0.21 -24.75
N LEU A 71 -11.56 0.73 -25.66
CA LEU A 71 -10.29 1.37 -25.29
C LEU A 71 -10.48 2.65 -24.48
N VAL A 72 -11.45 3.50 -24.86
CA VAL A 72 -11.78 4.71 -24.10
C VAL A 72 -12.26 4.35 -22.70
N GLU A 73 -13.21 3.42 -22.59
CA GLU A 73 -13.71 2.94 -21.29
C GLU A 73 -12.57 2.37 -20.42
N GLN A 74 -11.71 1.53 -21.01
CA GLN A 74 -10.58 0.93 -20.32
C GLN A 74 -9.56 1.98 -19.87
N LYS A 75 -9.33 3.03 -20.66
CA LYS A 75 -8.46 4.15 -20.31
C LYS A 75 -9.03 4.95 -19.16
N GLU A 76 -10.31 5.32 -19.21
CA GLU A 76 -10.99 6.05 -18.14
C GLU A 76 -10.96 5.30 -16.80
N SER A 77 -11.21 3.97 -16.84
CA SER A 77 -11.10 3.10 -15.68
C SER A 77 -9.67 3.06 -15.12
N SER A 78 -8.66 2.98 -15.99
CA SER A 78 -7.25 2.99 -15.60
C SER A 78 -6.84 4.35 -15.00
N ASP A 79 -7.31 5.46 -15.56
CA ASP A 79 -7.06 6.81 -15.04
C ASP A 79 -7.74 7.01 -13.67
N ALA A 80 -8.95 6.47 -13.48
CA ALA A 80 -9.62 6.48 -12.19
C ALA A 80 -8.87 5.67 -11.13
N ALA A 81 -8.32 4.50 -11.49
CA ALA A 81 -7.45 3.73 -10.62
C ALA A 81 -6.15 4.48 -10.28
N CYS A 82 -5.52 5.13 -11.27
CA CYS A 82 -4.33 5.96 -11.06
C CYS A 82 -4.59 7.11 -10.07
N ARG A 83 -5.72 7.82 -10.20
CA ARG A 83 -6.10 8.87 -9.25
C ARG A 83 -6.29 8.34 -7.83
N ARG A 84 -6.90 7.16 -7.66
CA ARG A 84 -7.01 6.51 -6.33
C ARG A 84 -5.64 6.18 -5.76
N ALA A 85 -4.75 5.61 -6.57
CA ALA A 85 -3.38 5.31 -6.16
C ALA A 85 -2.63 6.57 -5.69
N MET A 86 -2.78 7.70 -6.38
CA MET A 86 -2.17 8.98 -5.96
C MET A 86 -2.71 9.51 -4.64
N THR A 87 -4.03 9.39 -4.40
CA THR A 87 -4.65 9.76 -3.12
C THR A 87 -4.10 8.90 -1.99
N SER A 88 -4.06 7.59 -2.16
CA SER A 88 -3.49 6.68 -1.14
C SER A 88 -2.00 6.93 -0.94
N LEU A 89 -1.22 7.17 -2.00
CA LEU A 89 0.20 7.51 -1.89
C LEU A 89 0.43 8.79 -1.09
N THR A 90 -0.43 9.79 -1.25
CA THR A 90 -0.38 11.02 -0.44
C THR A 90 -0.61 10.71 1.04
N ARG A 91 -1.55 9.83 1.38
CA ARG A 91 -1.73 9.36 2.76
C ARG A 91 -0.49 8.63 3.26
N LEU A 92 0.05 7.71 2.46
CA LEU A 92 1.27 6.96 2.82
C LEU A 92 2.45 7.88 3.13
N ARG A 93 2.64 8.96 2.35
CA ARG A 93 3.69 9.96 2.61
C ARG A 93 3.58 10.63 3.99
N LEU A 94 2.38 10.70 4.56
CA LEU A 94 2.14 11.32 5.86
C LEU A 94 2.37 10.35 7.03
N ILE A 95 1.99 9.08 6.88
CA ILE A 95 1.88 8.15 8.01
C ILE A 95 2.75 6.88 7.90
N ALA A 96 3.28 6.56 6.71
CA ALA A 96 4.03 5.33 6.49
C ALA A 96 5.55 5.53 6.69
N PRO A 97 6.29 4.45 7.01
CA PRO A 97 7.75 4.48 7.00
C PRO A 97 8.31 4.86 5.63
N ARG A 98 9.46 5.53 5.63
CA ARG A 98 10.10 6.07 4.41
C ARG A 98 10.37 5.01 3.36
N GLU A 99 10.74 3.80 3.78
CA GLU A 99 11.05 2.66 2.91
C GLU A 99 9.80 2.19 2.15
N VAL A 100 8.64 2.19 2.82
CA VAL A 100 7.36 1.84 2.21
C VAL A 100 6.94 2.92 1.21
N VAL A 101 7.11 4.20 1.56
CA VAL A 101 6.82 5.32 0.66
C VAL A 101 7.68 5.24 -0.60
N ALA A 102 8.99 5.02 -0.45
CA ALA A 102 9.90 4.90 -1.60
C ALA A 102 9.54 3.72 -2.51
N ALA A 103 9.13 2.58 -1.94
CA ALA A 103 8.68 1.44 -2.72
C ALA A 103 7.34 1.70 -3.43
N ALA A 104 6.41 2.41 -2.78
CA ALA A 104 5.16 2.84 -3.40
C ALA A 104 5.40 3.79 -4.57
N GLU A 105 6.28 4.78 -4.42
CA GLU A 105 6.62 5.71 -5.52
C GLU A 105 7.22 4.97 -6.72
N GLN A 106 8.11 4.01 -6.50
CA GLN A 106 8.65 3.17 -7.57
C GLN A 106 7.55 2.37 -8.29
N LEU A 107 6.62 1.78 -7.53
CA LEU A 107 5.48 1.10 -8.11
C LEU A 107 4.59 2.06 -8.92
N HIS A 108 4.34 3.26 -8.41
CA HIS A 108 3.56 4.27 -9.15
C HIS A 108 4.19 4.61 -10.50
N PHE A 109 5.51 4.85 -10.53
CA PHE A 109 6.21 5.11 -11.79
C PHE A 109 6.13 3.92 -12.74
N ALA A 110 6.34 2.69 -12.24
CA ALA A 110 6.22 1.50 -13.06
C ALA A 110 4.78 1.26 -13.58
N ASP A 111 3.75 1.63 -12.81
CA ASP A 111 2.36 1.61 -13.24
C ASP A 111 2.12 2.62 -14.38
N VAL A 112 2.65 3.85 -14.26
CA VAL A 112 2.55 4.89 -15.30
C VAL A 112 3.29 4.49 -16.57
N ASP A 113 4.49 3.90 -16.45
CA ASP A 113 5.26 3.41 -17.59
C ASP A 113 4.50 2.28 -18.32
N ALA A 114 3.93 1.33 -17.57
CA ALA A 114 3.11 0.26 -18.15
C ALA A 114 1.86 0.80 -18.83
N MET A 115 1.17 1.79 -18.25
CA MET A 115 0.04 2.48 -18.89
C MET A 115 0.46 3.18 -20.19
N THR A 116 1.63 3.84 -20.17
CA THR A 116 2.16 4.56 -21.32
C THR A 116 2.41 3.59 -22.48
N VAL A 117 3.03 2.43 -22.21
CA VAL A 117 3.25 1.37 -23.19
C VAL A 117 1.92 0.80 -23.72
N ALA A 118 0.91 0.64 -22.85
CA ALA A 118 -0.36 0.05 -23.23
C ALA A 118 -1.23 0.98 -24.10
N PHE A 119 -1.30 2.27 -23.76
CA PHE A 119 -2.26 3.21 -24.35
C PHE A 119 -1.67 4.18 -25.37
N ASN A 120 -0.37 4.46 -25.33
CA ASN A 120 0.23 5.50 -26.18
C ASN A 120 1.01 4.91 -27.35
N GLY A 121 0.98 5.60 -28.50
CA GLY A 121 1.73 5.21 -29.70
C GLY A 121 1.17 3.97 -30.40
N PRO A 122 1.93 3.34 -31.31
CA PRO A 122 1.58 2.08 -31.95
C PRO A 122 1.39 0.93 -30.96
N VAL A 123 0.78 -0.18 -31.39
CA VAL A 123 0.68 -1.38 -30.54
C VAL A 123 2.10 -1.85 -30.23
N PRO A 124 2.50 -1.96 -28.94
CA PRO A 124 3.86 -2.32 -28.60
C PRO A 124 4.17 -3.76 -29.01
N PRO A 125 5.41 -4.07 -29.40
CA PRO A 125 5.85 -5.46 -29.51
C PRO A 125 5.63 -6.20 -28.19
N ASN A 126 5.29 -7.50 -28.26
CA ASN A 126 5.03 -8.33 -27.08
C ASN A 126 6.15 -8.26 -26.04
N GLU A 127 7.41 -8.23 -26.50
CA GLU A 127 8.57 -8.14 -25.61
C GLU A 127 8.58 -6.85 -24.78
N THR A 128 8.32 -5.69 -25.40
CA THR A 128 8.26 -4.39 -24.70
C THR A 128 7.19 -4.40 -23.62
N TRP A 129 6.01 -4.94 -23.93
CA TRP A 129 4.96 -5.10 -22.93
C TRP A 129 5.39 -6.02 -21.79
N HIS A 130 5.96 -7.19 -22.09
CA HIS A 130 6.42 -8.12 -21.06
C HIS A 130 7.50 -7.54 -20.16
N VAL A 131 8.41 -6.71 -20.70
CA VAL A 131 9.45 -6.02 -19.92
C VAL A 131 8.82 -5.02 -18.94
N ALA A 132 7.95 -4.13 -19.42
CA ALA A 132 7.25 -3.17 -18.57
C ALA A 132 6.44 -3.88 -17.47
N ARG A 133 5.79 -5.00 -17.82
CA ARG A 133 5.02 -5.84 -16.89
C ARG A 133 5.86 -6.50 -15.83
N ARG A 134 7.03 -7.01 -16.20
CA ARG A 134 7.96 -7.62 -15.25
C ARG A 134 8.47 -6.57 -14.27
N HIS A 135 8.86 -5.41 -14.76
CA HIS A 135 9.32 -4.30 -13.92
C HIS A 135 8.25 -3.86 -12.92
N GLN A 136 7.01 -3.66 -13.40
CA GLN A 136 5.86 -3.35 -12.54
C GLN A 136 5.65 -4.42 -11.45
N GLN A 137 5.75 -5.71 -11.81
CA GLN A 137 5.60 -6.81 -10.86
C GLN A 137 6.70 -6.80 -9.79
N GLU A 138 7.95 -6.56 -10.19
CA GLU A 138 9.09 -6.45 -9.26
C GLU A 138 8.92 -5.29 -8.28
N CYS A 139 8.52 -4.10 -8.76
CA CYS A 139 8.22 -2.95 -7.90
C CYS A 139 7.09 -3.24 -6.92
N ARG A 140 6.09 -4.01 -7.35
CA ARG A 140 4.96 -4.41 -6.50
C ARG A 140 5.36 -5.39 -5.42
N ASP A 141 6.12 -6.41 -5.78
CA ASP A 141 6.62 -7.39 -4.82
C ASP A 141 7.53 -6.72 -3.79
N ARG A 142 8.32 -5.73 -4.22
CA ARG A 142 9.10 -4.86 -3.32
C ARG A 142 8.19 -4.07 -2.38
N PHE A 143 7.16 -3.39 -2.88
CA PHE A 143 6.22 -2.63 -2.05
C PHE A 143 5.52 -3.51 -1.02
N ILE A 144 4.98 -4.67 -1.44
CA ILE A 144 4.36 -5.65 -0.55
C ILE A 144 5.38 -6.15 0.49
N GLY A 145 6.63 -6.38 0.09
CA GLY A 145 7.72 -6.75 0.99
C GLY A 145 7.96 -5.70 2.08
N GLU A 146 8.04 -4.42 1.72
CA GLU A 146 8.23 -3.33 2.69
C GLU A 146 7.01 -3.13 3.60
N VAL A 147 5.79 -3.26 3.07
CA VAL A 147 4.55 -3.24 3.88
C VAL A 147 4.53 -4.39 4.89
N ARG A 148 4.93 -5.59 4.47
CA ARG A 148 5.02 -6.75 5.38
C ARG A 148 6.04 -6.52 6.48
N LYS A 149 7.22 -5.98 6.14
CA LYS A 149 8.24 -5.61 7.13
C LYS A 149 7.71 -4.54 8.11
N SER A 150 7.04 -3.50 7.62
CA SER A 150 6.51 -2.42 8.46
C SER A 150 5.43 -2.90 9.44
N LEU A 151 4.63 -3.89 9.03
CA LEU A 151 3.62 -4.52 9.88
C LEU A 151 4.18 -5.63 10.78
N GLY A 152 5.47 -5.99 10.64
CA GLY A 152 6.06 -7.14 11.34
C GLY A 152 5.52 -8.49 10.90
N VAL A 153 4.95 -8.57 9.68
CA VAL A 153 4.28 -9.76 9.15
C VAL A 153 5.21 -10.56 8.24
N GLY A 154 5.78 -11.62 8.80
CA GLY A 154 6.68 -12.55 8.12
C GLY A 154 8.12 -12.37 8.57
N LYS A 155 8.82 -13.48 8.83
CA LYS A 155 10.28 -13.46 8.87
C LYS A 155 10.77 -12.81 7.57
N PRO A 156 11.81 -11.95 7.59
CA PRO A 156 12.42 -11.50 6.36
C PRO A 156 12.78 -12.77 5.58
N ALA A 157 12.04 -13.04 4.50
CA ALA A 157 12.53 -13.99 3.52
C ALA A 157 13.90 -13.42 3.15
N ASP A 158 14.93 -14.24 3.27
CA ASP A 158 16.29 -13.89 2.92
C ASP A 158 16.32 -13.62 1.41
N ILE A 159 15.89 -12.43 1.01
CA ILE A 159 15.98 -11.94 -0.37
C ILE A 159 17.44 -11.53 -0.52
N SER A 160 18.29 -12.54 -0.67
CA SER A 160 19.65 -12.35 -1.16
C SER A 160 19.56 -11.57 -2.47
N PRO A 161 20.17 -10.38 -2.58
CA PRO A 161 20.10 -9.52 -3.77
C PRO A 161 20.81 -10.12 -5.02
N GLY A 162 21.20 -11.40 -4.98
CA GLY A 162 21.88 -12.11 -6.06
C GLY A 162 21.09 -13.25 -6.71
N ARG A 163 19.88 -13.60 -6.25
CA ARG A 163 19.02 -14.53 -6.99
C ARG A 163 17.99 -13.76 -7.79
N ALA A 164 18.35 -13.46 -9.03
CA ALA A 164 17.38 -13.24 -10.09
C ALA A 164 16.27 -14.29 -9.95
N TRP A 165 15.02 -13.85 -9.94
CA TRP A 165 13.86 -14.73 -10.04
C TRP A 165 13.98 -15.56 -11.32
N ARG A 166 14.63 -16.73 -11.23
CA ARG A 166 14.58 -17.71 -12.30
C ARG A 166 13.18 -18.29 -12.26
N TYR A 167 12.35 -17.80 -13.17
CA TYR A 167 11.16 -18.51 -13.59
C TYR A 167 11.60 -19.93 -13.96
N SER A 168 11.33 -20.90 -13.08
CA SER A 168 11.41 -22.31 -13.44
C SER A 168 10.08 -22.60 -14.13
N PRO A 169 10.02 -22.76 -15.47
CA PRO A 169 8.83 -23.30 -16.07
C PRO A 169 8.64 -24.68 -15.44
N ARG A 170 7.55 -24.85 -14.67
CA ARG A 170 7.08 -26.20 -14.36
C ARG A 170 6.89 -26.86 -15.71
N SER A 171 7.66 -27.92 -15.92
CA SER A 171 7.51 -28.84 -17.03
C SER A 171 6.03 -29.11 -17.24
N LEU A 172 5.48 -28.57 -18.32
CA LEU A 172 4.31 -29.11 -18.97
C LEU A 172 4.74 -30.49 -19.47
N SER A 173 4.47 -31.49 -18.64
CA SER A 173 4.55 -32.90 -18.98
C SER A 173 3.35 -33.58 -18.34
N GLN A 174 2.21 -33.50 -19.01
CA GLN A 174 1.58 -34.62 -19.73
C GLN A 174 0.35 -34.11 -20.49
#